data_AF-A0A3P6GJ10-F1
#
_entry.id   AF-A0A3P6GJ10-F1
#
_cell.length_a   1.000
_cell.length_b   1.000
_cell.length_c   1.000
_cell.angle_alpha   90.00
_cell.angle_beta   90.00
_cell.angle_gamma   90.00
#
_symmetry.space_group_name_H-M   'P 1'
#
loop_
_entity.id
_entity.type
_entity.pdbx_description
1 polymer ?
#
loop_
_entity_poly.entity_id
_entity_poly.type
_entity_poly.pdbx_seq_one_letter_code
_entity_poly.pdbx_strand_id
1 'polypeptide(L)'
;MLQGISRKHLSECQRYYSNLTQSEGPNSGVLVIQDEESKPTCCCGSCYDAKLKGLPFPQNAELSVIYSKGNGQSKHTVYDPVLFIPVPGQPLSLNRYYIIKRRGKHSGGASASAKEEDRVPCCFCFSYVPQAKPQEADPYDIYQQFEIHQRPASSGRYTATSVAPNGIPPPFLKRKYWTVGYSNSQDFGLTDDAKGINAELRSELPKDVNTSVVVGKWYVPFIFVKEGDAKD
;
A
#
# COMPACT_ATOMS: atom_id res chain seq x y z
N MET A 1 14.78 -0.06 -12.63
CA MET A 1 14.40 1.35 -12.82
C MET A 1 12.92 1.42 -13.19
N LEU A 2 12.14 2.25 -12.50
CA LEU A 2 10.70 2.46 -12.76
C LEU A 2 10.53 3.25 -14.08
N GLN A 3 9.66 2.81 -14.98
CA GLN A 3 9.55 3.40 -16.33
C GLN A 3 8.47 4.49 -16.44
N GLY A 4 7.48 4.48 -15.55
CA GLY A 4 6.38 5.45 -15.55
C GLY A 4 5.46 5.22 -14.36
N ILE A 5 4.66 6.24 -14.02
CA ILE A 5 3.62 6.16 -12.99
C ILE A 5 2.33 6.65 -13.60
N SER A 6 1.28 5.84 -13.54
CA SER A 6 -0.08 6.28 -13.83
C SER A 6 -0.89 6.45 -12.57
N ARG A 7 -1.72 7.49 -12.58
CA ARG A 7 -2.60 7.83 -11.47
C ARG A 7 -3.99 7.33 -11.81
N LYS A 8 -4.67 6.68 -10.87
CA LYS A 8 -6.05 6.20 -11.04
C LYS A 8 -6.93 6.59 -9.85
N HIS A 9 -8.16 6.99 -10.13
CA HIS A 9 -9.14 7.27 -9.09
C HIS A 9 -9.66 5.98 -8.47
N LEU A 10 -9.82 5.98 -7.14
CA LEU A 10 -10.27 4.81 -6.39
C LEU A 10 -11.70 4.42 -6.77
N SER A 11 -12.61 5.39 -6.94
CA SER A 11 -13.99 5.15 -7.37
C SER A 11 -14.05 4.41 -8.72
N GLU A 12 -13.25 4.85 -9.69
CA GLU A 12 -13.13 4.22 -11.00
C GLU A 12 -12.54 2.81 -10.91
N CYS A 13 -11.46 2.63 -10.14
CA CYS A 13 -10.85 1.34 -9.92
C CYS A 13 -11.83 0.33 -9.30
N GLN A 14 -12.65 0.77 -8.35
CA GLN A 14 -13.64 -0.08 -7.70
C GLN A 14 -14.81 -0.41 -8.63
N ARG A 15 -15.23 0.52 -9.49
CA ARG A 15 -16.31 0.31 -10.47
C ARG A 15 -15.90 -0.65 -11.59
N TYR A 16 -14.65 -0.58 -12.05
CA TYR A 16 -14.13 -1.38 -13.17
C TYR A 16 -13.01 -2.34 -12.75
N TYR A 17 -13.09 -2.89 -11.54
CA TYR A 17 -12.03 -3.67 -10.92
C TYR A 17 -11.54 -4.85 -11.77
N SER A 18 -12.45 -5.52 -12.48
CA SER A 18 -12.16 -6.63 -13.39
C SER A 18 -11.42 -6.22 -14.66
N ASN A 19 -11.43 -4.94 -15.02
CA ASN A 19 -10.79 -4.39 -16.23
C ASN A 19 -9.42 -3.76 -15.93
N LEU A 20 -8.92 -3.83 -14.69
CA LEU A 20 -7.60 -3.33 -14.29
C LEU A 20 -6.45 -4.27 -14.75
N THR A 21 -6.62 -4.94 -15.88
CA THR A 21 -5.78 -6.03 -16.39
C THR A 21 -4.49 -5.57 -17.06
N GLN A 22 -4.38 -4.29 -17.44
CA GLN A 22 -3.28 -3.82 -18.26
C GLN A 22 -2.31 -2.93 -17.47
N SER A 23 -1.08 -3.43 -17.30
CA SER A 23 0.07 -2.61 -16.91
C SER A 23 0.51 -1.79 -18.11
N GLU A 24 0.81 -0.51 -17.90
CA GLU A 24 1.18 0.44 -18.97
C GLU A 24 2.60 0.21 -19.53
N GLY A 25 3.33 -0.76 -18.98
CA GLY A 25 4.68 -1.13 -19.41
C GLY A 25 5.46 -1.86 -18.32
N PRO A 26 6.57 -2.53 -18.65
CA PRO A 26 7.40 -3.20 -17.65
C PRO A 26 7.90 -2.20 -16.60
N ASN A 27 7.81 -2.58 -15.32
CA ASN A 27 8.15 -1.70 -14.18
C ASN A 27 7.42 -0.34 -14.17
N SER A 28 6.20 -0.26 -14.71
CA SER A 28 5.30 0.88 -14.51
C SER A 28 4.57 0.75 -13.16
N GLY A 29 4.49 1.84 -12.40
CA GLY A 29 3.75 1.90 -11.14
C GLY A 29 2.34 2.44 -11.35
N VAL A 30 1.40 2.07 -10.47
CA VAL A 30 0.07 2.68 -10.41
C VAL A 30 -0.12 3.33 -9.04
N LEU A 31 -0.53 4.59 -9.06
CA LEU A 31 -0.88 5.39 -7.91
C LEU A 31 -2.40 5.52 -7.81
N VAL A 32 -3.00 4.77 -6.90
CA VAL A 32 -4.43 4.83 -6.58
C VAL A 32 -4.69 5.99 -5.62
N ILE A 33 -5.54 6.90 -6.06
CA ILE A 33 -5.92 8.10 -5.32
C ILE A 33 -7.39 8.03 -4.93
N GLN A 34 -7.65 8.12 -3.62
CA GLN A 34 -8.97 8.39 -3.08
C GLN A 34 -9.45 9.77 -3.53
N ASP A 35 -10.45 9.76 -4.40
CA ASP A 35 -11.23 10.91 -4.85
C ASP A 35 -12.47 11.14 -3.98
N GLU A 36 -13.13 12.29 -4.19
CA GLU A 36 -14.34 12.68 -3.46
C GLU A 36 -15.47 11.65 -3.53
N GLU A 37 -15.69 10.99 -4.68
CA GLU A 37 -16.76 9.98 -4.83
C GLU A 37 -16.47 8.74 -3.96
N SER A 38 -15.20 8.43 -3.75
CA SER A 38 -14.76 7.30 -2.92
C SER A 38 -14.54 7.64 -1.43
N LYS A 39 -14.71 8.91 -1.03
CA LYS A 39 -14.58 9.30 0.39
C LYS A 39 -15.76 8.72 1.20
N PRO A 40 -15.51 8.22 2.42
CA PRO A 40 -16.58 7.67 3.24
C PRO A 40 -17.58 8.75 3.69
N THR A 41 -18.81 8.63 3.21
CA THR A 41 -19.94 9.49 3.63
C THR A 41 -20.56 8.99 4.92
N CYS A 42 -20.96 9.91 5.79
CA CYS A 42 -21.56 9.63 7.08
C CYS A 42 -22.66 10.67 7.39
N CYS A 43 -23.58 10.34 8.29
CA CYS A 43 -24.81 11.13 8.54
C CYS A 43 -24.57 12.59 8.97
N CYS A 44 -23.33 13.01 9.27
CA CYS A 44 -22.95 14.38 9.61
C CYS A 44 -21.73 14.92 8.82
N GLY A 45 -21.41 14.35 7.64
CA GLY A 45 -20.27 14.77 6.81
C GLY A 45 -19.29 13.64 6.50
N SER A 46 -17.99 13.93 6.46
CA SER A 46 -16.93 12.91 6.25
C SER A 46 -16.55 12.25 7.57
N CYS A 47 -16.81 10.94 7.72
CA CYS A 47 -16.41 10.19 8.91
C CYS A 47 -15.18 9.33 8.59
N TYR A 48 -14.02 9.74 9.10
CA TYR A 48 -12.77 8.97 9.01
C TYR A 48 -12.73 7.80 10.02
N ASP A 49 -13.74 7.66 10.88
CA ASP A 49 -14.01 6.42 11.64
C ASP A 49 -14.55 5.28 10.76
N ALA A 50 -14.79 5.54 9.46
CA ALA A 50 -15.24 4.52 8.53
C ALA A 50 -14.13 3.51 8.19
N LYS A 51 -14.51 2.25 8.07
CA LYS A 51 -13.64 1.20 7.53
C LYS A 51 -13.62 1.29 6.01
N LEU A 52 -12.43 1.24 5.42
CA LEU A 52 -12.27 1.12 3.98
C LEU A 52 -12.74 -0.27 3.52
N LYS A 53 -13.70 -0.28 2.60
CA LYS A 53 -14.24 -1.50 1.99
C LYS A 53 -13.79 -1.58 0.54
N GLY A 54 -13.36 -2.76 0.13
CA GLY A 54 -12.95 -3.00 -1.25
C GLY A 54 -11.45 -2.84 -1.46
N LEU A 55 -11.04 -3.27 -2.65
CA LEU A 55 -9.71 -3.11 -3.21
C LEU A 55 -9.85 -2.29 -4.50
N PRO A 56 -8.79 -1.59 -4.95
CA PRO A 56 -7.46 -1.50 -4.35
C PRO A 56 -7.41 -0.56 -3.14
N PHE A 57 -6.27 -0.50 -2.44
CA PHE A 57 -6.05 0.46 -1.37
C PHE A 57 -5.46 1.78 -1.91
N PRO A 58 -5.94 2.96 -1.47
CA PRO A 58 -5.39 4.25 -1.90
C PRO A 58 -4.07 4.59 -1.20
N GLN A 59 -3.18 5.32 -1.90
CA GLN A 59 -1.88 5.77 -1.37
C GLN A 59 -1.88 7.21 -0.85
N ASN A 60 -2.93 7.99 -1.09
CA ASN A 60 -3.13 9.34 -0.54
C ASN A 60 -3.98 9.33 0.74
N ALA A 61 -4.15 8.19 1.38
CA ALA A 61 -4.91 8.07 2.62
C ALA A 61 -4.06 7.45 3.72
N GLU A 62 -4.24 7.93 4.94
CA GLU A 62 -3.61 7.37 6.12
C GLU A 62 -4.33 6.09 6.58
N LEU A 63 -3.79 4.92 6.23
CA LEU A 63 -4.43 3.64 6.55
C LEU A 63 -3.80 2.94 7.76
N SER A 64 -4.64 2.19 8.48
CA SER A 64 -4.24 1.25 9.51
C SER A 64 -4.90 -0.10 9.28
N VAL A 65 -4.12 -1.18 9.43
CA VAL A 65 -4.69 -2.53 9.61
C VAL A 65 -5.21 -2.64 11.03
N ILE A 66 -6.47 -3.02 11.17
CA ILE A 66 -7.18 -3.07 12.44
C ILE A 66 -7.59 -4.51 12.73
N TYR A 67 -7.22 -4.98 13.91
CA TYR A 67 -7.62 -6.28 14.41
C TYR A 67 -8.16 -6.17 15.84
N SER A 68 -9.40 -6.57 16.05
CA SER A 68 -10.02 -6.67 17.38
C SER A 68 -10.06 -8.12 17.85
N LYS A 69 -9.66 -8.37 19.10
CA LYS A 69 -9.75 -9.66 19.79
C LYS A 69 -10.59 -9.50 21.05
N GLY A 70 -11.34 -10.53 21.41
CA GLY A 70 -12.18 -10.54 22.62
C GLY A 70 -13.59 -9.98 22.40
N ASN A 71 -14.45 -10.21 23.38
CA ASN A 71 -15.86 -9.84 23.34
C ASN A 71 -16.22 -8.94 24.54
N GLY A 72 -17.20 -8.04 24.35
CA GLY A 72 -17.67 -7.13 25.40
C GLY A 72 -16.55 -6.25 25.97
N GLN A 73 -16.44 -6.21 27.30
CA GLN A 73 -15.45 -5.39 28.02
C GLN A 73 -14.00 -5.84 27.84
N SER A 74 -13.76 -7.06 27.34
CA SER A 74 -12.41 -7.61 27.07
C SER A 74 -11.90 -7.33 25.65
N LYS A 75 -12.64 -6.54 24.86
CA LYS A 75 -12.30 -6.26 23.47
C LYS A 75 -11.04 -5.39 23.39
N HIS A 76 -9.95 -5.99 22.93
CA HIS A 76 -8.71 -5.31 22.64
C HIS A 76 -8.57 -5.08 21.14
N THR A 77 -8.37 -3.84 20.71
CA THR A 77 -8.17 -3.50 19.29
C THR A 77 -6.74 -3.04 19.06
N VAL A 78 -6.06 -3.67 18.11
CA VAL A 78 -4.71 -3.33 17.68
C VAL A 78 -4.80 -2.59 16.35
N TYR A 79 -4.02 -1.52 16.24
CA TYR A 79 -3.87 -0.72 15.03
C TYR A 79 -2.42 -0.82 14.55
N ASP A 80 -2.25 -1.20 13.29
CA ASP A 80 -0.96 -1.25 12.61
C ASP A 80 -0.97 -0.19 11.49
N PRO A 81 -0.42 1.01 11.71
CA PRO A 81 -0.35 2.06 10.70
C PRO A 81 0.56 1.66 9.55
N VAL A 82 0.00 1.57 8.34
CA VAL A 82 0.70 1.04 7.16
C VAL A 82 0.37 1.83 5.90
N LEU A 83 1.30 1.79 4.95
CA LEU A 83 1.11 2.24 3.57
C LEU A 83 1.15 1.02 2.66
N PHE A 84 0.13 0.87 1.82
CA PHE A 84 0.04 -0.19 0.81
C PHE A 84 0.52 0.38 -0.53
N ILE A 85 1.64 -0.14 -1.04
CA ILE A 85 2.19 0.26 -2.34
C ILE A 85 1.98 -0.91 -3.31
N PRO A 86 1.19 -0.76 -4.38
CA PRO A 86 1.01 -1.81 -5.37
C PRO A 86 2.34 -2.23 -5.99
N VAL A 87 2.53 -3.53 -6.23
CA VAL A 87 3.75 -4.02 -6.86
C VAL A 87 3.86 -3.48 -8.29
N PRO A 88 4.95 -2.77 -8.67
CA PRO A 88 5.11 -2.24 -10.02
C PRO A 88 5.15 -3.34 -11.09
N GLY A 89 4.70 -3.01 -12.30
CA GLY A 89 4.66 -3.92 -13.45
C GLY A 89 3.59 -5.02 -13.35
N GLN A 90 2.75 -5.00 -12.31
CA GLN A 90 1.68 -5.97 -12.11
C GLN A 90 0.30 -5.28 -12.15
N PRO A 91 -0.74 -5.94 -12.69
CA PRO A 91 -2.09 -5.39 -12.66
C PRO A 91 -2.65 -5.32 -11.24
N LEU A 92 -3.42 -4.27 -10.94
CA LEU A 92 -4.01 -4.05 -9.62
C LEU A 92 -4.95 -5.20 -9.21
N SER A 93 -5.53 -5.91 -10.18
CA SER A 93 -6.41 -7.06 -9.93
C SER A 93 -5.73 -8.20 -9.17
N LEU A 94 -4.38 -8.31 -9.23
CA LEU A 94 -3.62 -9.29 -8.45
C LEU A 94 -3.56 -8.96 -6.96
N ASN A 95 -3.92 -7.75 -6.53
CA ASN A 95 -3.91 -7.35 -5.11
C ASN A 95 -2.57 -7.57 -4.41
N ARG A 96 -1.47 -7.35 -5.13
CA ARG A 96 -0.13 -7.50 -4.58
C ARG A 96 0.42 -6.17 -4.15
N TYR A 97 0.88 -6.11 -2.91
CA TYR A 97 1.36 -4.88 -2.29
C TYR A 97 2.65 -5.13 -1.51
N TYR A 98 3.53 -4.13 -1.53
CA TYR A 98 4.45 -3.87 -0.44
C TYR A 98 3.71 -3.16 0.69
N ILE A 99 4.05 -3.51 1.93
CA ILE A 99 3.38 -2.97 3.11
C ILE A 99 4.41 -2.29 4.01
N ILE A 100 4.44 -0.96 3.95
CA ILE A 100 5.41 -0.13 4.66
C ILE A 100 4.85 0.27 6.02
N LYS A 101 5.63 0.11 7.08
CA LYS A 101 5.27 0.60 8.42
C LYS A 101 5.31 2.13 8.45
N ARG A 102 4.22 2.78 8.87
CA ARG A 102 4.15 4.25 8.90
C ARG A 102 4.54 4.89 10.22
N ARG A 103 4.47 4.14 11.32
CA ARG A 103 4.76 4.63 12.67
C ARG A 103 5.43 3.55 13.52
N GLY A 104 6.07 3.99 14.61
CA GLY A 104 6.73 3.12 15.59
C GLY A 104 8.20 2.84 15.26
N LYS A 105 8.80 1.90 16.01
CA LYS A 105 10.25 1.59 15.95
C LYS A 105 10.76 1.24 14.54
N HIS A 106 9.90 0.66 13.71
CA HIS A 106 10.25 0.19 12.36
C HIS A 106 9.62 1.07 11.26
N SER A 107 9.33 2.34 11.56
CA SER A 107 8.78 3.28 10.57
C SER A 107 9.67 3.38 9.34
N GLY A 108 9.07 3.42 8.15
CA GLY A 108 9.75 3.41 6.85
C GLY A 108 10.17 2.02 6.36
N GLY A 109 10.22 1.01 7.23
CA GLY A 109 10.57 -0.36 6.84
C GLY A 109 9.45 -1.08 6.10
N ALA A 110 9.79 -1.83 5.06
CA ALA A 110 8.92 -2.78 4.41
C ALA A 110 8.72 -4.01 5.30
N SER A 111 7.46 -4.40 5.47
CA SER A 111 7.12 -5.65 6.14
C SER A 111 7.61 -6.82 5.29
N ALA A 112 8.13 -7.86 5.92
CA ALA A 112 8.61 -9.06 5.26
C ALA A 112 7.96 -10.31 5.87
N SER A 113 7.79 -11.34 5.03
CA SER A 113 7.48 -12.69 5.45
C SER A 113 8.69 -13.33 6.10
N ALA A 114 8.49 -14.04 7.21
CA ALA A 114 9.49 -14.97 7.70
C ALA A 114 9.57 -16.20 6.79
N LYS A 115 10.67 -16.95 6.82
CA LYS A 115 10.79 -18.15 6.00
C LYS A 115 10.60 -19.39 6.87
N GLU A 116 9.86 -20.38 6.37
CA GLU A 116 9.67 -21.64 7.11
C GLU A 116 11.01 -22.37 7.39
N GLU A 117 12.02 -22.16 6.54
CA GLU A 117 13.39 -22.66 6.72
C GLU A 117 14.13 -22.04 7.91
N ASP A 118 13.74 -20.84 8.38
CA ASP A 118 14.33 -20.16 9.54
C ASP A 118 13.78 -20.68 10.87
N ARG A 119 13.06 -21.80 10.85
CA ARG A 119 12.47 -22.42 12.05
C ARG A 119 13.58 -22.76 13.05
N VAL A 120 13.45 -22.21 14.25
CA VAL A 120 14.35 -22.48 15.36
C VAL A 120 13.70 -23.44 16.37
N PRO A 121 14.49 -24.33 16.99
CA PRO A 121 14.02 -25.13 18.11
C PRO A 121 13.72 -24.24 19.32
N CYS A 122 12.70 -24.61 20.08
CA CYS A 122 12.31 -23.98 21.34
C CYS A 122 12.16 -25.06 22.42
N CYS A 123 12.16 -24.66 23.69
CA CYS A 123 12.11 -25.58 24.83
C CYS A 123 10.88 -26.50 24.73
N PHE A 124 11.03 -27.78 25.11
CA PHE A 124 9.96 -28.80 25.17
C PHE A 124 9.37 -29.25 23.81
N CYS A 125 10.22 -29.72 22.87
CA CYS A 125 9.79 -30.28 21.57
C CYS A 125 8.99 -29.32 20.66
N PHE A 126 8.97 -28.03 20.99
CA PHE A 126 8.36 -27.01 20.15
C PHE A 126 9.40 -26.41 19.21
N SER A 127 8.95 -25.96 18.05
CA SER A 127 9.75 -25.16 17.14
C SER A 127 8.90 -24.00 16.64
N TYR A 128 9.52 -22.86 16.39
CA TYR A 128 8.81 -21.70 15.86
C TYR A 128 9.66 -21.01 14.80
N VAL A 129 8.99 -20.28 13.92
CA VAL A 129 9.65 -19.43 12.93
C VAL A 129 9.74 -18.02 13.51
N PRO A 130 10.94 -17.48 13.72
CA PRO A 130 11.12 -16.10 14.17
C PRO A 130 10.42 -15.13 13.21
N GLN A 131 9.83 -14.07 13.76
CA GLN A 131 9.19 -13.06 12.92
C GLN A 131 10.27 -12.28 12.17
N ALA A 132 10.12 -12.17 10.86
CA ALA A 132 10.90 -11.24 10.07
C ALA A 132 10.60 -9.81 10.56
N LYS A 133 11.66 -9.05 10.82
CA LYS A 133 11.55 -7.64 11.18
C LYS A 133 11.33 -6.83 9.90
N PRO A 134 10.57 -5.73 9.94
CA PRO A 134 10.53 -4.83 8.80
C PRO A 134 11.93 -4.32 8.47
N GLN A 135 12.26 -4.28 7.20
CA GLN A 135 13.61 -4.02 6.68
C GLN A 135 13.55 -3.01 5.53
N GLU A 136 14.71 -2.67 4.97
CA GLU A 136 14.77 -1.80 3.80
C GLU A 136 13.98 -2.43 2.64
N ALA A 137 13.26 -1.58 1.92
CA ALA A 137 12.36 -2.03 0.89
C ALA A 137 13.14 -2.46 -0.36
N ASP A 138 12.96 -3.70 -0.79
CA ASP A 138 13.64 -4.29 -1.94
C ASP A 138 12.61 -4.72 -2.99
N PRO A 139 12.61 -4.12 -4.20
CA PRO A 139 11.64 -4.45 -5.22
C PRO A 139 11.81 -5.85 -5.82
N TYR A 140 12.94 -6.52 -5.56
CA TYR A 140 13.22 -7.89 -6.02
C TYR A 140 12.93 -8.93 -4.94
N ASP A 141 12.70 -8.51 -3.69
CA ASP A 141 12.41 -9.40 -2.58
C ASP A 141 10.93 -9.81 -2.55
N ILE A 142 10.65 -11.00 -3.08
CA ILE A 142 9.31 -11.59 -3.09
C ILE A 142 8.73 -11.84 -1.68
N TYR A 143 9.57 -11.87 -0.63
CA TYR A 143 9.09 -12.01 0.76
C TYR A 143 8.51 -10.71 1.31
N GLN A 144 8.76 -9.56 0.66
CA GLN A 144 8.15 -8.27 1.02
C GLN A 144 6.80 -8.02 0.31
N GLN A 145 6.43 -8.90 -0.62
CA GLN A 145 5.19 -8.80 -1.38
C GLN A 145 4.09 -9.68 -0.77
N PHE A 146 2.92 -9.07 -0.58
CA PHE A 146 1.75 -9.74 -0.02
C PHE A 146 0.58 -9.64 -0.97
N GLU A 147 -0.10 -10.77 -1.15
CA GLU A 147 -1.37 -10.82 -1.86
C GLU A 147 -2.52 -10.65 -0.86
N ILE A 148 -3.36 -9.65 -1.09
CA ILE A 148 -4.49 -9.33 -0.21
C ILE A 148 -5.77 -9.91 -0.80
N HIS A 149 -6.42 -10.73 0.00
CA HIS A 149 -7.66 -11.40 -0.37
C HIS A 149 -8.84 -10.77 0.37
N GLN A 150 -9.94 -10.62 -0.35
CA GLN A 150 -11.21 -10.18 0.20
C GLN A 150 -12.34 -11.06 -0.32
N ARG A 151 -13.20 -11.57 0.57
CA ARG A 151 -14.42 -12.30 0.18
C ARG A 151 -15.57 -12.00 1.15
N PRO A 152 -16.75 -11.55 0.67
CA PRO A 152 -17.03 -10.85 -0.61
C PRO A 152 -16.42 -9.44 -0.67
N ALA A 153 -16.43 -8.78 -1.84
CA ALA A 153 -15.87 -7.43 -2.04
C ALA A 153 -16.48 -6.33 -1.14
N SER A 154 -17.67 -6.57 -0.59
CA SER A 154 -18.36 -5.67 0.34
C SER A 154 -18.04 -5.94 1.82
N SER A 155 -17.30 -7.01 2.14
CA SER A 155 -17.11 -7.45 3.53
C SER A 155 -16.34 -6.46 4.40
N GLY A 156 -15.44 -5.67 3.79
CA GLY A 156 -14.42 -4.88 4.51
C GLY A 156 -13.49 -5.71 5.40
N ARG A 157 -13.45 -7.04 5.19
CA ARG A 157 -12.63 -8.00 5.95
C ARG A 157 -11.67 -8.69 5.00
N TYR A 158 -10.40 -8.66 5.38
CA TYR A 158 -9.31 -9.09 4.52
C TYR A 158 -8.50 -10.21 5.17
N THR A 159 -7.80 -10.96 4.32
CA THR A 159 -6.75 -11.90 4.70
C THR A 159 -5.56 -11.65 3.78
N ALA A 160 -4.35 -11.99 4.22
CA ALA A 160 -3.16 -11.84 3.39
C ALA A 160 -2.40 -13.16 3.28
N THR A 161 -1.78 -13.38 2.12
CA THR A 161 -0.79 -14.44 1.91
C THR A 161 0.52 -13.82 1.45
N SER A 162 1.62 -14.51 1.75
CA SER A 162 2.91 -14.19 1.17
C SER A 162 2.90 -14.52 -0.32
N VAL A 163 3.50 -13.69 -1.16
CA VAL A 163 3.76 -14.06 -2.56
C VAL A 163 4.88 -15.10 -2.63
N ALA A 164 5.85 -15.05 -1.72
CA ALA A 164 6.86 -16.09 -1.58
C ALA A 164 6.24 -17.43 -1.13
N PRO A 165 6.48 -18.57 -1.84
CA PRO A 165 5.83 -19.85 -1.57
C PRO A 165 6.04 -20.43 -0.15
N ASN A 166 7.22 -20.23 0.43
CA ASN A 166 7.56 -20.66 1.80
C ASN A 166 7.54 -19.49 2.81
N GLY A 167 6.94 -18.36 2.42
CA GLY A 167 6.88 -17.17 3.25
C GLY A 167 5.70 -17.20 4.21
N ILE A 168 5.96 -16.85 5.47
CA ILE A 168 4.99 -16.73 6.54
C ILE A 168 4.77 -15.24 6.82
N PRO A 169 3.57 -14.70 6.54
CA PRO A 169 3.30 -13.29 6.75
C PRO A 169 3.51 -12.84 8.21
N PRO A 170 3.83 -11.55 8.44
CA PRO A 170 3.95 -11.00 9.77
C PRO A 170 2.60 -11.09 10.52
N PRO A 171 2.60 -11.11 11.87
CA PRO A 171 1.41 -11.43 12.65
C PRO A 171 0.15 -10.60 12.34
N PHE A 172 0.31 -9.32 12.02
CA PHE A 172 -0.82 -8.44 11.72
C PHE A 172 -1.51 -8.78 10.39
N LEU A 173 -0.79 -9.41 9.46
CA LEU A 173 -1.31 -9.89 8.17
C LEU A 173 -1.72 -11.37 8.21
N LYS A 174 -1.02 -12.18 9.01
CA LYS A 174 -1.28 -13.62 9.20
C LYS A 174 -2.65 -13.89 9.83
N ARG A 175 -3.14 -12.97 10.68
CA ARG A 175 -4.47 -13.08 11.29
C ARG A 175 -5.54 -13.01 10.20
N LYS A 176 -6.62 -13.77 10.35
CA LYS A 176 -7.74 -13.70 9.41
C LYS A 176 -8.71 -12.59 9.79
N TYR A 177 -9.34 -12.00 8.77
CA TYR A 177 -10.47 -11.08 8.89
C TYR A 177 -10.15 -9.75 9.59
N TRP A 178 -8.93 -9.24 9.42
CA TRP A 178 -8.61 -7.86 9.77
C TRP A 178 -9.34 -6.88 8.85
N THR A 179 -9.50 -5.64 9.28
CA THR A 179 -10.15 -4.58 8.51
C THR A 179 -9.18 -3.43 8.28
N VAL A 180 -9.40 -2.60 7.27
CA VAL A 180 -8.64 -1.37 7.07
C VAL A 180 -9.48 -0.19 7.53
N GLY A 181 -8.92 0.70 8.33
CA GLY A 181 -9.55 1.97 8.69
C GLY A 181 -8.64 3.14 8.42
N TYR A 182 -9.22 4.33 8.31
CA TYR A 182 -8.45 5.56 8.26
C TYR A 182 -7.92 5.88 9.65
N SER A 183 -6.71 6.41 9.72
CA SER A 183 -6.06 6.76 11.00
C SER A 183 -6.36 8.21 11.40
N ASN A 184 -6.34 9.12 10.42
CA ASN A 184 -6.55 10.56 10.53
C ASN A 184 -6.60 11.13 9.10
N SER A 185 -7.44 12.14 8.85
CA SER A 185 -7.49 12.77 7.53
C SER A 185 -6.35 13.75 7.37
N GLN A 186 -5.43 13.46 6.46
CA GLN A 186 -4.66 14.50 5.81
C GLN A 186 -4.98 14.39 4.34
N ASP A 187 -5.76 15.35 3.85
CA ASP A 187 -5.96 15.51 2.41
C ASP A 187 -4.66 16.08 1.87
N PHE A 188 -3.96 15.30 1.05
CA PHE A 188 -2.72 15.74 0.41
C PHE A 188 -2.98 16.75 -0.74
N GLY A 189 -4.25 17.10 -1.02
CA GLY A 189 -4.62 18.06 -2.05
C GLY A 189 -4.32 17.55 -3.46
N LEU A 190 -4.23 16.23 -3.61
CA LEU A 190 -3.97 15.56 -4.87
C LEU A 190 -5.30 15.44 -5.59
N THR A 191 -5.72 16.48 -6.30
CA THR A 191 -6.99 16.50 -7.05
C THR A 191 -6.80 16.51 -8.57
N ASP A 192 -5.57 16.74 -9.07
CA ASP A 192 -5.27 16.81 -10.49
C ASP A 192 -4.69 15.49 -11.06
N ASP A 193 -4.90 15.24 -12.34
CA ASP A 193 -4.10 14.22 -13.02
C ASP A 193 -2.66 14.75 -13.10
N ALA A 194 -1.69 13.99 -12.58
CA ALA A 194 -0.30 14.40 -12.61
C ALA A 194 0.16 14.54 -14.07
N LYS A 195 0.13 15.76 -14.62
CA LYS A 195 0.44 16.06 -16.04
C LYS A 195 1.93 15.96 -16.38
N GLY A 196 2.74 15.34 -15.52
CA GLY A 196 4.19 15.20 -15.71
C GLY A 196 4.60 14.36 -16.93
N ILE A 197 3.65 13.65 -17.56
CA ILE A 197 3.84 12.94 -18.83
C ILE A 197 3.41 13.75 -20.07
N ASN A 198 2.78 14.91 -19.90
CA ASN A 198 2.37 15.76 -21.00
C ASN A 198 3.61 16.45 -21.63
N ALA A 199 3.98 16.01 -22.83
CA ALA A 199 5.18 16.48 -23.53
C ALA A 199 5.11 17.99 -23.89
N GLU A 200 3.92 18.51 -24.20
CA GLU A 200 3.71 19.92 -24.52
C GLU A 200 3.88 20.79 -23.27
N LEU A 201 3.37 20.34 -22.13
CA LEU A 201 3.54 21.05 -20.86
C LEU A 201 5.01 21.01 -20.37
N ARG A 202 5.74 19.93 -20.68
CA ARG A 202 7.17 19.82 -20.37
C ARG A 202 8.04 20.70 -21.26
N SER A 203 7.58 21.05 -22.45
CA SER A 203 8.32 21.93 -23.37
C SER A 203 8.02 23.42 -23.15
N GLU A 204 7.02 23.75 -22.34
CA GLU A 204 6.78 25.14 -21.92
C GLU A 204 7.91 25.66 -21.01
N LEU A 205 8.48 26.79 -21.41
CA LEU A 205 9.46 27.53 -20.64
C LEU A 205 8.78 28.70 -19.90
N PRO A 206 9.25 29.06 -18.70
CA PRO A 206 8.86 30.31 -18.06
C PRO A 206 9.08 31.50 -18.98
N LYS A 207 8.10 32.41 -19.05
CA LYS A 207 8.15 33.56 -19.95
C LYS A 207 9.10 34.65 -19.45
N ASP A 208 9.39 34.66 -18.15
CA ASP A 208 10.32 35.57 -17.49
C ASP A 208 10.86 34.94 -16.19
N VAL A 209 11.76 35.64 -15.49
CA VAL A 209 12.39 35.19 -14.23
C VAL A 209 11.44 35.16 -13.03
N ASN A 210 10.23 35.71 -13.15
CA ASN A 210 9.24 35.77 -12.06
C ASN A 210 8.09 34.78 -12.25
N THR A 211 7.98 34.16 -13.43
CA THR A 211 6.98 33.15 -13.72
C THR A 211 7.54 31.76 -13.45
N SER A 212 6.71 30.89 -12.88
CA SER A 212 7.01 29.47 -12.74
C SER A 212 5.98 28.69 -13.54
N VAL A 213 6.47 27.74 -14.35
CA VAL A 213 5.60 26.78 -15.04
C VAL A 213 5.56 25.53 -14.16
N VAL A 214 4.42 25.29 -13.52
CA VAL A 214 4.21 24.06 -12.75
C VAL A 214 3.78 22.96 -13.72
N VAL A 215 4.73 22.13 -14.11
CA VAL A 215 4.52 20.99 -15.01
C VAL A 215 3.77 19.84 -14.32
N GLY A 216 3.75 19.84 -12.98
CA GLY A 216 2.98 18.92 -12.16
C GLY A 216 3.47 18.91 -10.72
N LYS A 217 2.59 18.50 -9.79
CA LYS A 217 2.97 18.16 -8.41
C LYS A 217 3.23 16.66 -8.33
N TRP A 218 4.46 16.27 -8.01
CA TRP A 218 4.81 14.87 -7.87
C TRP A 218 4.45 14.38 -6.48
N TYR A 219 3.55 13.40 -6.39
CA TYR A 219 3.31 12.63 -5.18
C TYR A 219 3.90 11.24 -5.33
N VAL A 220 4.73 10.87 -4.38
CA VAL A 220 5.70 9.81 -4.58
C VAL A 220 5.71 8.83 -3.39
N PRO A 221 4.76 7.89 -3.33
CA PRO A 221 4.84 6.78 -2.40
C PRO A 221 5.57 5.62 -3.07
N PHE A 222 6.88 5.75 -3.30
CA PHE A 222 7.67 4.64 -3.84
C PHE A 222 8.80 4.20 -2.92
N ILE A 223 9.22 2.97 -3.14
CA ILE A 223 10.38 2.34 -2.54
C ILE A 223 11.62 2.90 -3.24
N PHE A 224 12.44 3.64 -2.52
CA PHE A 224 13.76 4.04 -3.00
C PHE A 224 14.68 2.82 -2.88
N VAL A 225 15.29 2.43 -4.00
CA VAL A 225 16.33 1.41 -4.00
C VAL A 225 17.65 2.14 -3.90
N LYS A 226 18.46 1.83 -2.88
CA LYS A 226 19.85 2.30 -2.87
C LYS A 226 20.59 1.57 -4.00
N GLU A 227 20.93 2.30 -5.06
CA GLU A 227 21.87 1.78 -6.06
C GLU A 227 23.22 1.59 -5.35
N GLY A 228 23.82 0.41 -5.51
CA GLY A 228 25.02 0.01 -4.75
C GLY A 228 26.14 1.04 -4.88
N ASP A 229 27.02 1.12 -3.88
CA ASP A 229 28.15 2.06 -3.89
C ASP A 229 28.88 1.90 -5.22
N ALA A 230 28.92 2.97 -6.03
CA ALA A 230 29.73 3.01 -7.23
C ALA A 230 31.16 2.70 -6.78
N LYS A 231 31.63 1.50 -7.12
CA LYS A 231 33.05 1.21 -7.01
C LYS A 231 33.71 2.07 -8.09
N ASP A 232 34.29 3.18 -7.66
CA ASP A 232 35.28 3.94 -8.41
C ASP A 232 36.43 3.02 -8.86
#